data_AF-A0A9E3P3J7-F1
#
_entry.id   AF-A0A9E3P3J7-F1
#
_cell.length_a   1.000
_cell.length_b   1.000
_cell.length_c   1.000
_cell.angle_alpha   90.00
_cell.angle_beta   90.00
_cell.angle_gamma   90.00
#
_symmetry.space_group_name_H-M   'P 1'
#
loop_
_entity.id
_entity.type
_entity.pdbx_description
1 polymer ?
#
loop_
_entity_poly.entity_id
_entity_poly.type
_entity_poly.pdbx_seq_one_letter_code
_entity_poly.pdbx_strand_id
1 'polypeptide(L)'
;MKLLGLLTLTAIFLSGCSAADDVEDVGESQDEIRVTSSFVSRGTGYYPSSSALEGGFKDRVGKPLRTLQQYLAGNAAYVSVAMDTNAFKYGTRLRIRELEAKYGRAIVFRVVDTGGAFRGKGRSRIDVCVANRSASLDSTINGTLHIDVIDETAGGGPAPAPAPAPADPPASSGSAEPAGSGRSCGSDGACNPGNDGSGLICTAGKCVAGCRTNAQCPGSKTCQSGQCR
;
A
#
# COMPACT_ATOMS: atom_id res chain seq x y z
N MET A 1 0.42 52.26 81.58
CA MET A 1 -0.25 51.01 82.00
C MET A 1 0.06 49.93 80.98
N LYS A 2 0.64 48.81 81.46
CA LYS A 2 0.55 47.40 81.02
C LYS A 2 0.46 47.08 79.51
N LEU A 3 1.04 46.02 78.96
CA LEU A 3 2.03 45.02 79.34
C LEU A 3 2.09 44.05 78.13
N LEU A 4 3.30 43.62 77.74
CA LEU A 4 3.65 42.28 77.23
C LEU A 4 3.09 41.68 75.92
N GLY A 5 4.03 41.06 75.20
CA GLY A 5 3.90 39.75 74.53
C GLY A 5 3.80 39.85 73.01
N LEU A 6 4.53 39.11 72.19
CA LEU A 6 5.39 37.95 72.43
C LEU A 6 6.32 37.80 71.22
N LEU A 7 7.57 37.47 71.50
CA LEU A 7 8.64 37.13 70.58
C LEU A 7 8.40 35.70 70.05
N THR A 8 8.43 35.48 68.74
CA THR A 8 8.72 34.14 68.19
C THR A 8 9.74 34.26 67.07
N LEU A 9 10.96 33.91 67.45
CA LEU A 9 12.09 33.57 66.60
C LEU A 9 11.74 32.23 65.90
N THR A 10 11.87 32.14 64.58
CA THR A 10 11.99 30.82 63.92
C THR A 10 12.98 30.91 62.77
N ALA A 11 13.78 29.86 62.68
CA ALA A 11 15.12 29.82 62.13
C ALA A 11 15.21 30.01 60.61
N ILE A 12 16.33 30.62 60.23
CA ILE A 12 16.95 30.56 58.92
C ILE A 12 17.33 29.10 58.65
N PHE A 13 16.86 28.54 57.52
CA PHE A 13 17.52 27.42 56.84
C PHE A 13 17.88 27.90 55.43
N LEU A 14 19.16 28.23 55.23
CA LEU A 14 19.79 28.17 53.92
C LEU A 14 20.14 26.71 53.64
N SER A 15 19.49 26.11 52.66
CA SER A 15 20.05 24.99 51.89
C SER A 15 20.00 25.39 50.42
N GLY A 16 21.14 25.86 49.93
CA GLY A 16 21.41 25.82 48.50
C GLY A 16 21.70 24.39 48.08
N CYS A 17 21.08 23.96 46.99
CA CYS A 17 21.63 23.02 46.03
C CYS A 17 21.10 23.43 44.66
N SER A 18 22.02 23.75 43.76
CA SER A 18 21.79 23.93 42.34
C SER A 18 21.02 22.73 41.79
N ALA A 19 19.87 22.98 41.19
CA ALA A 19 19.32 22.12 40.16
C ALA A 19 19.32 22.96 38.90
N ALA A 20 20.08 22.49 37.91
CA ALA A 20 20.12 23.07 36.59
C ALA A 20 18.68 23.21 36.09
N ASP A 21 18.39 24.34 35.44
CA ASP A 21 17.31 24.40 34.47
C ASP A 21 17.64 23.36 33.39
N ASP A 22 17.15 22.14 33.56
CA ASP A 22 17.00 21.17 32.50
C ASP A 22 16.02 21.80 31.50
N VAL A 23 16.58 22.49 30.51
CA VAL A 23 15.92 22.75 29.25
C VAL A 23 15.62 21.37 28.70
N GLU A 24 14.39 20.91 28.89
CA GLU A 24 13.87 19.76 28.15
C GLU A 24 13.92 20.17 26.68
N ASP A 25 14.99 19.73 26.02
CA ASP A 25 15.11 19.64 24.57
C ASP A 25 13.91 18.81 24.11
N VAL A 26 12.86 19.52 23.71
CA VAL A 26 11.68 18.95 23.08
C VAL A 26 12.17 18.43 21.75
N GLY A 27 12.65 17.18 21.73
CA GLY A 27 13.14 16.52 20.54
C GLY A 27 12.13 16.72 19.42
N GLU A 28 12.54 17.46 18.40
CA GLU A 28 11.78 17.64 17.16
C GLU A 28 11.24 16.27 16.73
N SER A 29 9.93 16.17 16.59
CA SER A 29 9.28 14.96 16.08
C SER A 29 9.87 14.63 14.72
N GLN A 30 10.74 13.63 14.67
CA GLN A 30 11.42 13.16 13.45
C GLN A 30 10.47 12.34 12.57
N ASP A 31 9.25 12.84 12.36
CA ASP A 31 8.18 12.23 11.56
C ASP A 31 7.68 13.15 10.43
N GLU A 32 8.47 14.15 10.05
CA GLU A 32 8.12 15.01 8.94
C GLU A 32 8.61 14.41 7.61
N ILE A 33 7.68 13.90 6.80
CA ILE A 33 7.95 13.45 5.43
C ILE A 33 8.52 14.63 4.64
N ARG A 34 9.83 14.62 4.39
CA ARG A 34 10.49 15.70 3.66
C ARG A 34 10.29 15.55 2.16
N VAL A 35 9.56 16.50 1.56
CA VAL A 35 9.49 16.63 0.10
C VAL A 35 10.82 17.20 -0.41
N THR A 36 11.50 16.46 -1.27
CA THR A 36 12.81 16.85 -1.84
C THR A 36 12.69 17.49 -3.22
N SER A 37 11.64 17.15 -3.97
CA SER A 37 11.30 17.79 -5.23
C SER A 37 9.86 17.48 -5.62
N SER A 38 9.27 18.30 -6.47
CA SER A 38 7.94 18.08 -7.03
C SER A 38 7.96 18.23 -8.54
N PHE A 39 7.10 17.47 -9.22
CA PHE A 39 6.95 17.55 -10.67
C PHE A 39 5.57 17.09 -11.13
N VAL A 40 5.24 17.39 -12.38
CA VAL A 40 4.00 16.96 -13.03
C VAL A 40 4.30 15.82 -14.00
N SER A 41 3.45 14.81 -14.02
CA SER A 41 3.58 13.65 -14.91
C SER A 41 2.24 13.26 -15.51
N ARG A 42 2.26 12.70 -16.72
CA ARG A 42 1.07 12.06 -17.30
C ARG A 42 0.97 10.63 -16.81
N GLY A 43 0.00 10.38 -15.94
CA GLY A 43 -0.31 9.08 -15.36
C GLY A 43 -1.05 8.15 -16.32
N THR A 44 -0.75 6.87 -16.18
CA THR A 44 -1.52 5.77 -16.76
C THR A 44 -1.55 4.59 -15.77
N GLY A 45 -2.55 3.72 -15.88
CA GLY A 45 -2.61 2.49 -15.08
C GLY A 45 -2.12 1.28 -15.87
N TYR A 46 -1.37 0.40 -15.22
CA TYR A 46 -1.03 -0.93 -15.77
C TYR A 46 -1.31 -2.01 -14.74
N TYR A 47 -1.58 -3.23 -15.19
CA TYR A 47 -1.79 -4.36 -14.31
C TYR A 47 -0.84 -5.51 -14.68
N PRO A 48 -0.26 -6.21 -13.70
CA PRO A 48 0.56 -7.39 -13.96
C PRO A 48 -0.24 -8.45 -14.72
N SER A 49 0.39 -9.06 -15.72
CA SER A 49 -0.22 -10.08 -16.56
C SER A 49 0.76 -11.22 -16.74
N SER A 50 0.25 -12.45 -16.90
CA SER A 50 1.07 -13.64 -17.12
C SER A 50 1.75 -13.65 -18.50
N SER A 51 1.42 -12.69 -19.38
CA SER A 51 2.12 -12.54 -20.64
C SER A 51 3.52 -11.97 -20.38
N ALA A 52 4.55 -12.66 -20.87
CA ALA A 52 5.93 -12.18 -20.78
C ALA A 52 6.16 -10.84 -21.52
N LEU A 53 5.23 -10.48 -22.41
CA LEU A 53 5.25 -9.23 -23.18
C LEU A 53 4.65 -8.03 -22.43
N GLU A 54 3.76 -8.23 -21.46
CA GLU A 54 3.16 -7.15 -20.64
C GLU A 54 3.90 -6.88 -19.32
N GLY A 55 5.10 -7.44 -19.14
CA GLY A 55 5.97 -7.12 -18.00
C GLY A 55 5.87 -8.06 -16.80
N GLY A 56 5.02 -9.09 -16.84
CA GLY A 56 4.97 -10.13 -15.80
C GLY A 56 4.53 -9.63 -14.42
N PHE A 57 4.78 -10.44 -13.39
CA PHE A 57 4.43 -10.14 -11.98
C PHE A 57 5.59 -9.60 -11.16
N LYS A 58 6.74 -9.39 -11.80
CA LYS A 58 7.99 -9.01 -11.16
C LYS A 58 8.45 -7.67 -11.70
N ASP A 59 9.04 -6.87 -10.83
CA ASP A 59 9.68 -5.62 -11.20
C ASP A 59 11.02 -5.86 -11.93
N ARG A 60 11.68 -4.76 -12.31
CA ARG A 60 12.94 -4.77 -13.06
C ARG A 60 14.12 -5.45 -12.35
N VAL A 61 14.00 -5.77 -11.06
CA VAL A 61 15.02 -6.51 -10.28
C VAL A 61 14.53 -7.89 -9.83
N GLY A 62 13.36 -8.34 -10.33
CA GLY A 62 12.81 -9.66 -10.08
C GLY A 62 11.98 -9.80 -8.80
N LYS A 63 11.67 -8.71 -8.09
CA LYS A 63 10.81 -8.73 -6.88
C LYS A 63 9.33 -8.58 -7.27
N PRO A 64 8.39 -9.09 -6.45
CA PRO A 64 6.96 -8.99 -6.77
C PRO A 64 6.47 -7.54 -6.86
N LEU A 65 5.72 -7.22 -7.91
CA LEU A 65 5.00 -5.95 -8.05
C LEU A 65 3.91 -5.82 -6.98
N ARG A 66 3.67 -4.60 -6.52
CA ARG A 66 2.69 -4.26 -5.49
C ARG A 66 1.63 -3.34 -6.05
N THR A 67 0.38 -3.79 -6.06
CA THR A 67 -0.71 -3.02 -6.65
C THR A 67 -1.27 -1.99 -5.69
N LEU A 68 -1.91 -0.95 -6.22
CA LEU A 68 -2.65 0.04 -5.43
C LEU A 68 -3.69 -0.63 -4.52
N GLN A 69 -4.42 -1.62 -5.03
CA GLN A 69 -5.43 -2.34 -4.27
C GLN A 69 -4.83 -3.16 -3.12
N GLN A 70 -3.67 -3.78 -3.32
CA GLN A 70 -2.95 -4.46 -2.24
C GLN A 70 -2.53 -3.48 -1.13
N TYR A 71 -2.03 -2.30 -1.49
CA TYR A 71 -1.68 -1.26 -0.51
C TYR A 71 -2.91 -0.79 0.27
N LEU A 72 -4.01 -0.47 -0.42
CA LEU A 72 -5.25 -0.01 0.21
C LEU A 72 -5.86 -1.06 1.13
N ALA A 73 -5.69 -2.35 0.81
CA ALA A 73 -6.08 -3.47 1.66
C ALA A 73 -5.11 -3.75 2.82
N GLY A 74 -4.00 -3.01 2.95
CA GLY A 74 -2.99 -3.23 3.99
C GLY A 74 -2.02 -4.40 3.72
N ASN A 75 -2.07 -4.99 2.52
CA ASN A 75 -1.27 -6.16 2.13
C ASN A 75 0.06 -5.79 1.46
N ALA A 76 0.35 -4.50 1.31
CA ALA A 76 1.60 -4.00 0.77
C ALA A 76 2.02 -2.70 1.45
N ALA A 77 3.32 -2.53 1.69
CA ALA A 77 3.89 -1.32 2.30
C ALA A 77 4.05 -0.16 1.31
N TYR A 78 3.90 -0.41 0.01
CA TYR A 78 3.95 0.61 -1.04
C TYR A 78 3.24 0.13 -2.30
N VAL A 79 3.00 1.05 -3.23
CA VAL A 79 2.50 0.80 -4.59
C VAL A 79 3.67 0.87 -5.58
N SER A 80 3.82 -0.16 -6.41
CA SER A 80 4.81 -0.18 -7.49
C SER A 80 4.43 0.82 -8.58
N VAL A 81 5.41 1.60 -9.04
CA VAL A 81 5.26 2.43 -10.24
C VAL A 81 6.38 2.17 -11.23
N ALA A 82 6.05 2.28 -12.51
CA ALA A 82 7.01 2.24 -13.61
C ALA A 82 7.30 3.66 -14.09
N MET A 83 8.59 4.00 -14.17
CA MET A 83 9.10 5.28 -14.66
C MET A 83 10.42 5.09 -15.42
N ASP A 84 10.95 6.19 -15.95
CA ASP A 84 12.27 6.21 -16.60
C ASP A 84 13.38 5.94 -15.57
N THR A 85 14.16 4.88 -15.80
CA THR A 85 15.26 4.46 -14.93
C THR A 85 16.42 5.44 -14.87
N ASN A 86 16.56 6.31 -15.89
CA ASN A 86 17.63 7.30 -15.92
C ASN A 86 17.29 8.54 -15.08
N ALA A 87 16.00 8.82 -14.88
CA ALA A 87 15.56 9.95 -14.07
C ALA A 87 15.43 9.61 -12.59
N PHE A 88 15.18 8.34 -12.26
CA PHE A 88 14.93 7.89 -10.90
C PHE A 88 15.71 6.64 -10.53
N LYS A 89 16.35 6.68 -9.36
CA LYS A 89 16.95 5.50 -8.75
C LYS A 89 15.87 4.49 -8.40
N TYR A 90 16.23 3.21 -8.43
CA TYR A 90 15.33 2.16 -7.97
C TYR A 90 14.93 2.42 -6.51
N GLY A 91 13.64 2.27 -6.20
CA GLY A 91 13.08 2.46 -4.87
C GLY A 91 12.81 3.90 -4.47
N THR A 92 13.05 4.89 -5.35
CA THR A 92 12.68 6.28 -5.08
C THR A 92 11.20 6.36 -4.68
N ARG A 93 10.94 7.04 -3.56
CA ARG A 93 9.61 7.14 -2.97
C ARG A 93 8.90 8.37 -3.47
N LEU A 94 7.62 8.20 -3.74
CA LEU A 94 6.77 9.25 -4.27
C LEU A 94 5.46 9.31 -3.49
N ARG A 95 4.86 10.49 -3.47
CA ARG A 95 3.44 10.72 -3.18
C ARG A 95 2.75 11.27 -4.42
N ILE A 96 1.50 10.87 -4.64
CA ILE A 96 0.70 11.30 -5.79
C ILE A 96 -0.56 11.95 -5.23
N ARG A 97 -0.66 13.29 -5.34
CA ARG A 97 -1.66 14.08 -4.63
C ARG A 97 -3.09 13.69 -5.00
N GLU A 98 -3.34 13.40 -6.27
CA GLU A 98 -4.66 13.05 -6.79
C GLU A 98 -5.17 11.73 -6.19
N LEU A 99 -4.29 10.74 -6.06
CA LEU A 99 -4.66 9.45 -5.48
C LEU A 99 -4.84 9.55 -3.97
N GLU A 100 -4.00 10.32 -3.28
CA GLU A 100 -4.19 10.56 -1.85
C GLU A 100 -5.48 11.33 -1.56
N ALA A 101 -5.80 12.34 -2.37
CA ALA A 101 -7.06 13.07 -2.28
C ALA A 101 -8.26 12.14 -2.52
N LYS A 102 -8.18 11.24 -3.51
CA LYS A 102 -9.24 10.26 -3.81
C LYS A 102 -9.49 9.30 -2.65
N TYR A 103 -8.43 8.75 -2.06
CA TYR A 103 -8.54 7.73 -1.03
C TYR A 103 -8.53 8.29 0.40
N GLY A 104 -8.40 9.60 0.56
CA GLY A 104 -8.41 10.29 1.85
C GLY A 104 -7.27 9.88 2.78
N ARG A 105 -6.14 9.39 2.22
CA ARG A 105 -4.99 8.91 3.01
C ARG A 105 -3.69 9.06 2.25
N ALA A 106 -2.59 9.15 2.99
CA ALA A 106 -1.26 9.07 2.41
C ALA A 106 -1.01 7.70 1.75
N ILE A 107 -0.35 7.69 0.60
CA ILE A 107 -0.01 6.50 -0.16
C ILE A 107 1.45 6.58 -0.58
N VAL A 108 2.23 5.59 -0.19
CA VAL A 108 3.63 5.48 -0.58
C VAL A 108 3.73 4.77 -1.92
N PHE A 109 4.25 5.45 -2.93
CA PHE A 109 4.60 4.86 -4.22
C PHE A 109 6.12 4.65 -4.31
N ARG A 110 6.57 3.62 -5.04
CA ARG A 110 8.01 3.38 -5.27
C ARG A 110 8.32 3.11 -6.73
N VAL A 111 9.33 3.80 -7.25
CA VAL A 111 9.88 3.57 -8.59
C VAL A 111 10.68 2.28 -8.60
N VAL A 112 10.01 1.17 -8.87
CA VAL A 112 10.63 -0.17 -8.87
C VAL A 112 10.64 -0.79 -10.25
N ASP A 113 9.77 -0.31 -11.14
CA ASP A 113 9.56 -0.92 -12.44
C ASP A 113 9.93 0.02 -13.59
N THR A 114 9.96 -0.53 -14.81
CA THR A 114 10.15 0.23 -16.03
C THR A 114 9.63 -0.56 -17.24
N GLY A 115 9.51 0.10 -18.39
CA GLY A 115 9.14 -0.54 -19.64
C GLY A 115 9.77 0.17 -20.82
N GLY A 116 9.75 -0.45 -22.00
CA GLY A 116 10.31 0.16 -23.22
C GLY A 116 9.76 1.57 -23.50
N ALA A 117 8.49 1.79 -23.18
CA ALA A 117 7.79 3.08 -23.34
C ALA A 117 8.31 4.22 -22.43
N PHE A 118 9.11 3.91 -21.41
CA PHE A 118 9.61 4.87 -20.43
C PHE A 118 11.03 5.36 -20.70
N ARG A 119 11.77 4.73 -21.62
CA ARG A 119 13.15 5.12 -21.93
C ARG A 119 13.19 6.55 -22.50
N GLY A 120 13.93 7.44 -21.85
CA GLY A 120 14.09 8.84 -22.27
C GLY A 120 12.86 9.72 -22.01
N LYS A 121 11.90 9.27 -21.21
CA LYS A 121 10.72 10.05 -20.83
C LYS A 121 10.93 10.88 -19.57
N GLY A 122 12.01 10.62 -18.84
CA GLY A 122 12.35 11.32 -17.61
C GLY A 122 11.20 11.35 -16.61
N ARG A 123 10.74 12.55 -16.27
CA ARG A 123 9.65 12.79 -15.30
C ARG A 123 8.26 12.90 -15.91
N SER A 124 8.14 12.86 -17.24
CA SER A 124 6.89 13.20 -17.95
C SER A 124 5.82 12.10 -17.95
N ARG A 125 6.20 10.87 -17.59
CA ARG A 125 5.33 9.68 -17.66
C ARG A 125 5.50 8.83 -16.40
N ILE A 126 4.40 8.28 -15.92
CA ILE A 126 4.35 7.33 -14.82
C ILE A 126 3.25 6.31 -15.08
N ASP A 127 3.51 5.04 -14.81
CA ASP A 127 2.49 3.99 -14.77
C ASP A 127 2.31 3.49 -13.33
N VAL A 128 1.07 3.50 -12.86
CA VAL A 128 0.70 3.01 -11.53
C VAL A 128 0.26 1.55 -11.63
N CYS A 129 0.87 0.67 -10.83
CA CYS A 129 0.51 -0.74 -10.79
C CYS A 129 -0.83 -0.94 -10.09
N VAL A 130 -1.79 -1.53 -10.79
CA VAL A 130 -3.14 -1.80 -10.31
C VAL A 130 -3.52 -3.27 -10.50
N ALA A 131 -4.58 -3.72 -9.83
CA ALA A 131 -4.94 -5.13 -9.77
C ALA A 131 -5.43 -5.72 -11.10
N ASN A 132 -6.11 -4.93 -11.94
CA ASN A 132 -6.75 -5.43 -13.14
C ASN A 132 -7.08 -4.32 -14.14
N ARG A 133 -7.59 -4.72 -15.31
CA ARG A 133 -7.99 -3.83 -16.40
C ARG A 133 -9.05 -2.81 -16.01
N SER A 134 -10.00 -3.15 -15.13
CA SER A 134 -11.01 -2.17 -14.70
C SER A 134 -10.36 -1.05 -13.89
N ALA A 135 -9.47 -1.41 -12.97
CA ALA A 135 -8.73 -0.45 -12.16
C ALA A 135 -7.75 0.38 -13.01
N SER A 136 -7.24 -0.16 -14.12
CA SER A 136 -6.31 0.59 -14.98
C SER A 136 -7.01 1.67 -15.79
N LEU A 137 -8.33 1.67 -15.85
CA LEU A 137 -9.16 2.69 -16.53
C LEU A 137 -9.61 3.81 -15.57
N ASP A 138 -9.17 3.78 -14.32
CA ASP A 138 -9.50 4.80 -13.33
C ASP A 138 -9.06 6.20 -13.81
N SER A 139 -9.99 7.14 -13.92
CA SER A 139 -9.73 8.49 -14.43
C SER A 139 -8.80 9.30 -13.54
N THR A 140 -8.74 9.00 -12.23
CA THR A 140 -7.81 9.67 -11.31
C THR A 140 -6.36 9.25 -11.58
N ILE A 141 -6.16 8.03 -12.08
CA ILE A 141 -4.82 7.55 -12.49
C ILE A 141 -4.49 8.06 -13.90
N ASN A 142 -5.47 8.04 -14.80
CA ASN A 142 -5.29 8.36 -16.23
C ASN A 142 -5.44 9.87 -16.50
N GLY A 143 -4.53 10.67 -15.95
CA GLY A 143 -4.56 12.11 -16.09
C GLY A 143 -3.25 12.80 -15.76
N THR A 144 -3.34 14.09 -15.46
CA THR A 144 -2.23 14.88 -14.93
C THR A 144 -2.07 14.57 -13.45
N LEU A 145 -0.87 14.16 -13.05
CA LEU A 145 -0.54 13.82 -11.67
C LEU A 145 0.51 14.78 -11.11
N HIS A 146 0.26 15.31 -9.90
CA HIS A 146 1.22 16.09 -9.13
C HIS A 146 1.96 15.17 -8.17
N ILE A 147 3.27 15.05 -8.41
CA ILE A 147 4.12 14.05 -7.77
C ILE A 147 5.14 14.75 -6.89
N ASP A 148 5.21 14.32 -5.64
CA ASP A 148 6.22 14.73 -4.68
C ASP A 148 7.21 13.58 -4.48
N VAL A 149 8.51 13.85 -4.67
CA VAL A 149 9.59 12.94 -4.29
C VAL A 149 9.87 13.14 -2.82
N ILE A 150 9.82 12.07 -2.04
CA ILE A 150 9.99 12.14 -0.59
C ILE A 150 11.26 11.42 -0.14
N ASP A 151 11.95 12.00 0.84
CA ASP A 151 13.06 11.37 1.56
C ASP A 151 12.57 10.98 2.97
N GLU A 152 12.79 9.71 3.34
CA GLU A 152 12.44 9.19 4.67
C GLU A 152 13.68 8.87 5.48
N THR A 153 14.63 9.80 5.50
CA THR A 153 15.68 9.79 6.53
C THR A 153 15.16 10.34 7.88
N ALA A 154 13.96 10.94 7.93
CA ALA A 154 13.38 11.55 9.14
C ALA A 154 11.87 11.27 9.29
N GLY A 155 11.46 10.02 9.09
CA GLY A 155 10.08 9.65 9.37
C GLY A 155 9.90 8.17 9.61
N GLY A 156 9.69 7.81 10.87
CA GLY A 156 9.21 6.52 11.32
C GLY A 156 7.78 6.27 10.88
N GLY A 157 7.49 6.37 9.57
CA GLY A 157 6.37 5.64 9.00
C GLY A 157 6.50 4.20 9.48
N PRO A 158 5.43 3.58 10.03
CA PRO A 158 5.54 2.37 10.84
C PRO A 158 6.48 1.42 10.13
N ALA A 159 7.54 1.01 10.84
CA ALA A 159 8.52 0.04 10.35
C ALA A 159 7.73 -0.98 9.53
N PRO A 160 8.10 -1.23 8.26
CA PRO A 160 7.30 -2.07 7.39
C PRO A 160 6.95 -3.30 8.22
N ALA A 161 5.66 -3.48 8.52
CA ALA A 161 5.23 -4.69 9.19
C ALA A 161 5.92 -5.80 8.41
N PRO A 162 6.72 -6.67 9.08
CA PRO A 162 7.50 -7.67 8.36
C PRO A 162 6.53 -8.26 7.35
N ALA A 163 6.88 -8.17 6.07
CA ALA A 163 6.04 -8.73 5.01
C ALA A 163 5.63 -10.09 5.56
N PRO A 164 4.32 -10.36 5.76
CA PRO A 164 3.93 -11.56 6.47
C PRO A 164 4.70 -12.68 5.79
N ALA A 165 5.48 -13.41 6.58
CA ALA A 165 6.01 -14.69 6.12
C ALA A 165 4.84 -15.37 5.42
N PRO A 166 5.02 -15.93 4.21
CA PRO A 166 3.91 -16.51 3.45
C PRO A 166 3.09 -17.33 4.44
N ALA A 167 1.91 -16.82 4.79
CA ALA A 167 1.18 -17.39 5.89
C ALA A 167 0.78 -18.77 5.39
N ASP A 168 1.26 -19.82 6.07
CA ASP A 168 0.59 -21.09 5.99
C ASP A 168 -0.91 -20.79 6.18
N PRO A 169 -1.77 -21.20 5.23
CA PRO A 169 -3.17 -20.82 5.29
C PRO A 169 -3.73 -21.28 6.64
N PRO A 170 -4.46 -20.42 7.37
CA PRO A 170 -5.03 -20.81 8.63
C PRO A 170 -5.91 -22.03 8.40
N ALA A 171 -5.55 -23.14 9.03
CA ALA A 171 -6.49 -24.19 9.29
C ALA A 171 -7.57 -23.60 10.19
N SER A 172 -8.76 -23.34 9.63
CA SER A 172 -10.03 -23.85 10.17
C SER A 172 -11.21 -22.96 9.77
N SER A 173 -12.25 -23.65 9.30
CA SER A 173 -13.69 -23.37 9.47
C SER A 173 -14.14 -21.91 9.62
N GLY A 174 -14.68 -21.38 8.52
CA GLY A 174 -15.44 -20.14 8.52
C GLY A 174 -16.30 -20.09 7.27
N SER A 175 -17.53 -20.58 7.38
CA SER A 175 -18.57 -20.51 6.37
C SER A 175 -18.90 -19.05 6.05
N ALA A 176 -18.25 -18.48 5.02
CA ALA A 176 -18.72 -17.26 4.39
C ALA A 176 -19.46 -17.65 3.10
N GLU A 177 -20.77 -17.43 3.13
CA GLU A 177 -21.67 -17.61 1.98
C GLU A 177 -21.14 -16.84 0.76
N PRO A 178 -21.13 -17.45 -0.44
CA PRO A 178 -20.59 -16.80 -1.63
C PRO A 178 -21.55 -15.74 -2.15
N ALA A 179 -21.09 -14.48 -2.15
CA ALA A 179 -21.70 -13.44 -2.96
C ALA A 179 -21.62 -13.85 -4.45
N GLY A 180 -22.73 -14.36 -4.99
CA GLY A 180 -22.87 -14.70 -6.41
C GLY A 180 -23.48 -16.06 -6.76
N SER A 181 -23.90 -16.87 -5.79
CA SER A 181 -24.60 -18.13 -6.08
C SER A 181 -25.93 -17.85 -6.82
N GLY A 182 -26.17 -18.56 -7.93
CA GLY A 182 -27.45 -18.51 -8.66
C GLY A 182 -27.50 -17.66 -9.92
N ARG A 183 -26.41 -16.96 -10.30
CA ARG A 183 -26.31 -16.33 -11.63
C ARG A 183 -26.36 -17.40 -12.72
N SER A 184 -27.16 -17.15 -13.77
CA SER A 184 -27.22 -18.03 -14.94
C SER A 184 -25.88 -18.06 -15.69
N CYS A 185 -25.50 -19.24 -16.17
CA CYS A 185 -24.24 -19.45 -16.89
C CYS A 185 -24.39 -20.48 -18.01
N GLY A 186 -23.59 -20.32 -19.07
CA GLY A 186 -23.42 -21.35 -20.11
C GLY A 186 -22.10 -22.12 -20.00
N SER A 187 -21.15 -21.61 -19.21
CA SER A 187 -19.83 -22.21 -19.00
C SER A 187 -19.21 -21.71 -17.71
N ASP A 188 -18.18 -22.41 -17.20
CA ASP A 188 -17.49 -22.00 -15.96
C ASP A 188 -16.86 -20.61 -16.08
N GLY A 189 -16.41 -20.22 -17.28
CA GLY A 189 -15.83 -18.89 -17.51
C GLY A 189 -16.83 -17.76 -17.24
N ALA A 190 -18.13 -17.99 -17.50
CA ALA A 190 -19.17 -17.01 -17.21
C ALA A 190 -19.37 -16.77 -15.70
N CYS A 191 -18.99 -17.74 -14.87
CA CYS A 191 -19.01 -17.63 -13.42
C CYS A 191 -17.79 -16.91 -12.86
N ASN A 192 -16.72 -16.78 -13.64
CA ASN A 192 -15.45 -16.19 -13.21
C ASN A 192 -15.12 -14.94 -14.04
N PRO A 193 -15.88 -13.83 -13.93
CA PRO A 193 -15.56 -12.60 -14.64
C PRO A 193 -14.29 -11.97 -14.04
N GLY A 194 -13.17 -12.06 -14.76
CA GLY A 194 -11.86 -11.57 -14.33
C GLY A 194 -10.80 -12.68 -14.31
N ASN A 195 -9.54 -12.35 -14.01
CA ASN A 195 -8.44 -13.32 -14.01
C ASN A 195 -8.20 -14.01 -12.66
N ASP A 196 -8.78 -13.49 -11.58
CA ASP A 196 -8.58 -14.01 -10.21
C ASP A 196 -9.75 -14.91 -9.81
N GLY A 197 -10.09 -15.91 -10.63
CA GLY A 197 -11.21 -16.87 -10.48
C GLY A 197 -12.09 -16.73 -9.23
N SER A 198 -13.39 -16.51 -9.37
CA SER A 198 -14.30 -16.25 -8.24
C SER A 198 -14.55 -17.42 -7.28
N GLY A 199 -14.01 -18.61 -7.55
CA GLY A 199 -14.33 -19.85 -6.81
C GLY A 199 -15.69 -20.43 -7.18
N LEU A 200 -16.19 -20.13 -8.38
CA LEU A 200 -17.48 -20.57 -8.89
C LEU A 200 -17.33 -21.39 -10.18
N ILE A 201 -18.19 -22.39 -10.38
CA ILE A 201 -18.31 -23.19 -11.61
C ILE A 201 -19.75 -23.22 -12.10
N CYS A 202 -19.94 -23.52 -13.39
CA CYS A 202 -21.26 -23.62 -13.97
C CYS A 202 -21.78 -25.06 -13.87
N THR A 203 -22.84 -25.23 -13.07
CA THR A 203 -23.52 -26.51 -12.87
C THR A 203 -25.02 -26.32 -13.06
N ALA A 204 -25.63 -27.14 -13.92
CA ALA A 204 -27.06 -27.03 -14.26
C ALA A 204 -27.50 -25.61 -14.66
N GLY A 205 -26.65 -24.89 -15.40
CA GLY A 205 -26.90 -23.53 -15.85
C GLY A 205 -26.82 -22.45 -14.77
N LYS A 206 -26.30 -22.77 -13.57
CA LYS A 206 -26.12 -21.84 -12.46
C LYS A 206 -24.69 -21.83 -11.95
N CYS A 207 -24.20 -20.64 -11.60
CA CYS A 207 -22.94 -20.50 -10.89
C CYS A 207 -23.09 -20.99 -9.45
N VAL A 208 -22.30 -22.01 -9.10
CA VAL A 208 -22.25 -22.61 -7.77
C VAL A 208 -20.80 -22.64 -7.28
N ALA A 209 -20.60 -22.70 -5.97
CA ALA A 209 -19.27 -22.79 -5.39
C ALA A 209 -18.55 -24.06 -5.88
N GLY A 210 -17.30 -23.91 -6.33
CA GLY A 210 -16.46 -25.03 -6.77
C GLY A 210 -15.39 -24.62 -7.77
N CYS A 211 -14.59 -25.60 -8.19
CA CYS A 211 -13.57 -25.46 -9.23
C CYS A 211 -13.36 -26.80 -9.97
N ARG A 212 -12.72 -26.71 -11.13
CA ARG A 212 -12.21 -27.80 -11.98
C ARG A 212 -10.74 -27.55 -12.34
N THR A 213 -10.31 -26.29 -12.36
CA THR A 213 -8.92 -25.89 -12.61
C THR A 213 -8.50 -24.80 -11.62
N ASN A 214 -7.18 -24.64 -11.45
CA ASN A 214 -6.62 -23.61 -10.57
C ASN A 214 -7.03 -22.19 -10.96
N ALA A 215 -7.26 -21.92 -12.26
CA ALA A 215 -7.66 -20.59 -12.76
C ALA A 215 -9.05 -20.14 -12.29
N GLN A 216 -9.88 -21.06 -11.77
CA GLN A 216 -11.21 -20.75 -11.26
C GLN A 216 -11.17 -20.35 -9.77
N CYS A 217 -10.00 -20.38 -9.14
CA CYS A 217 -9.83 -20.10 -7.73
C CYS A 217 -9.30 -18.67 -7.46
N PRO A 218 -9.77 -18.01 -6.39
CA PRO A 218 -9.43 -16.62 -6.17
C PRO A 218 -8.03 -16.48 -5.58
N GLY A 219 -7.30 -15.45 -6.04
CA GLY A 219 -5.95 -15.16 -5.58
C GLY A 219 -4.97 -16.29 -5.93
N SER A 220 -4.25 -16.80 -4.93
CA SER A 220 -3.23 -17.86 -5.09
C SER A 220 -3.74 -19.27 -4.77
N LYS A 221 -5.05 -19.46 -4.64
CA LYS A 221 -5.65 -20.76 -4.27
C LYS A 221 -5.55 -21.77 -5.43
N THR A 222 -5.47 -23.05 -5.09
CA THR A 222 -5.47 -24.15 -6.07
C THR A 222 -6.75 -24.95 -6.00
N CYS A 223 -7.14 -25.53 -7.14
CA CYS A 223 -8.30 -26.39 -7.17
C CYS A 223 -7.92 -27.79 -6.65
N GLN A 224 -8.42 -28.12 -5.46
CA GLN A 224 -8.18 -29.39 -4.81
C GLN A 224 -9.53 -30.10 -4.58
N SER A 225 -9.72 -31.23 -5.25
CA SER A 225 -10.94 -32.05 -5.12
C SER A 225 -12.24 -31.27 -5.33
N GLY A 226 -12.24 -30.36 -6.32
CA GLY A 226 -13.42 -29.54 -6.66
C GLY A 226 -13.62 -28.30 -5.79
N GLN A 227 -12.68 -27.99 -4.89
CA GLN A 227 -12.73 -26.82 -4.00
C GLN A 227 -11.45 -25.98 -4.07
N CYS A 228 -11.59 -24.66 -3.97
CA CYS A 228 -10.44 -23.76 -3.93
C CYS A 228 -9.83 -23.71 -2.53
N ARG A 229 -8.58 -24.16 -2.40
CA ARG A 229 -7.82 -24.18 -1.15
C ARG A 229 -6.57 -23.34 -1.25
#